data_AF-A0A1H2DMQ5-F1
#
_entry.id   AF-A0A1H2DMQ5-F1
#
_cell.length_a   1.000
_cell.length_b   1.000
_cell.length_c   1.000
_cell.angle_alpha   90.00
_cell.angle_beta   90.00
_cell.angle_gamma   90.00
#
_symmetry.space_group_name_H-M   'P 1'
#
loop_
_entity.id
_entity.type
_entity.pdbx_description
1 polymer ?
#
loop_
_entity_poly.entity_id
_entity_poly.type
_entity_poly.pdbx_seq_one_letter_code
_entity_poly.pdbx_strand_id
1 'polypeptide(L)'
;MSFKQWADMSDEEREAEAQAVSVLFIGLPGVVGAPLVMGPDYWVDVARHLVECGVRLVADSIKHYEPGDSLEASKAAGKWCYDSHEPDETYEQRIARLADEEHQNYLAKVEEMKARQANTQERVVQAEAVAFAAEVKRRKADGTFDGSPHAGINPEAL
;
A
#
# COMPACT_ATOMS: atom_id res chain seq x y z
N MET A 1 6.11 31.85 17.40
CA MET A 1 7.33 32.09 16.61
C MET A 1 7.00 33.07 15.49
N SER A 2 7.86 34.06 15.22
CA SER A 2 7.78 34.90 14.02
C SER A 2 8.85 34.40 13.06
N PHE A 3 8.45 33.90 11.89
CA PHE A 3 9.40 33.43 10.89
C PHE A 3 10.01 34.63 10.15
N LYS A 4 11.33 34.63 9.97
CA LYS A 4 11.99 35.60 9.09
C LYS A 4 11.65 35.26 7.63
N GLN A 5 11.42 36.29 6.83
CA GLN A 5 11.36 36.12 5.38
C GLN A 5 12.75 35.71 4.88
N TRP A 6 12.79 34.92 3.81
CA TRP A 6 14.06 34.47 3.22
C TRP A 6 15.01 35.63 2.90
N ALA A 7 14.46 36.76 2.45
CA ALA A 7 15.20 37.99 2.14
C ALA A 7 15.91 38.60 3.37
N ASP A 8 15.37 38.36 4.57
CA ASP A 8 15.85 38.95 5.83
C ASP A 8 16.77 38.01 6.62
N MET A 9 17.01 36.81 6.11
CA MET A 9 17.87 35.80 6.72
C MET A 9 19.32 35.97 6.26
N SER A 10 20.27 35.74 7.18
CA SER A 10 21.68 35.57 6.80
C SER A 10 21.90 34.26 6.05
N ASP A 11 23.04 34.13 5.37
CA ASP A 11 23.37 32.88 4.66
C ASP A 11 23.54 31.70 5.63
N GLU A 12 24.05 31.94 6.84
CA GLU A 12 24.11 30.92 7.90
C GLU A 12 22.71 30.49 8.36
N GLU A 13 21.78 31.44 8.51
CA GLU A 13 20.38 31.13 8.88
C GLU A 13 19.66 30.34 7.78
N ARG A 14 19.91 30.69 6.51
CA ARG A 14 19.35 29.97 5.36
C ARG A 14 19.87 28.55 5.28
N GLU A 15 21.16 28.37 5.49
CA GLU A 15 21.80 27.05 5.47
C GLU A 15 21.31 26.18 6.64
N ALA A 16 21.15 26.74 7.83
CA ALA A 16 20.60 26.02 8.98
C ALA A 16 19.14 25.56 8.74
N GLU A 17 18.30 26.42 8.17
CA GLU A 17 16.91 26.06 7.82
C GLU A 17 16.86 25.01 6.70
N ALA A 18 17.69 25.15 5.67
CA ALA A 18 17.78 24.15 4.60
C ALA A 18 18.27 22.80 5.12
N GLN A 19 19.24 22.78 6.03
CA GLN A 19 19.70 21.55 6.69
C GLN A 19 18.62 20.93 7.57
N ALA A 20 17.85 21.73 8.31
CA ALA A 20 16.75 21.22 9.12
C ALA A 20 15.66 20.58 8.25
N VAL A 21 15.32 21.20 7.11
CA VAL A 21 14.36 20.66 6.14
C VAL A 21 14.91 19.45 5.39
N SER A 22 16.22 19.39 5.11
CA SER A 22 16.83 18.28 4.34
C SER A 22 16.72 16.93 5.05
N VAL A 23 16.68 16.93 6.39
CA VAL A 23 16.47 15.73 7.23
C VAL A 23 15.18 14.97 6.88
N LEU A 24 14.16 15.67 6.36
CA LEU A 24 12.92 15.04 5.87
C LEU A 24 13.17 14.05 4.71
N PHE A 25 14.27 14.22 3.98
CA PHE A 25 14.62 13.41 2.80
C PHE A 25 15.72 12.40 3.07
N ILE A 26 16.67 12.70 3.95
CA ILE A 26 17.90 11.90 4.11
C ILE A 26 17.93 11.01 5.36
N GLY A 27 16.89 11.07 6.20
CA GLY A 27 16.96 10.50 7.55
C GLY A 27 15.83 9.59 8.01
N LEU A 28 14.70 9.48 7.32
CA LEU A 28 13.54 8.82 7.94
C LEU A 28 13.77 7.30 8.16
N PRO A 29 13.65 6.78 9.40
CA PRO A 29 13.81 5.36 9.67
C PRO A 29 12.83 4.54 8.83
N GLY A 30 13.36 3.58 8.07
CA GLY A 30 12.57 2.72 7.18
C GLY A 30 12.25 3.29 5.81
N VAL A 31 12.54 4.57 5.55
CA VAL A 31 12.36 5.18 4.22
C VAL A 31 13.64 5.01 3.42
N VAL A 32 13.76 3.87 2.75
CA VAL A 32 14.93 3.55 1.89
C VAL A 32 14.83 4.19 0.50
N GLY A 33 13.88 5.09 0.27
CA GLY A 33 13.52 5.55 -1.08
C GLY A 33 14.30 6.75 -1.62
N ALA A 34 14.60 7.74 -0.79
CA ALA A 34 15.10 9.03 -1.26
C ALA A 34 16.63 9.10 -1.50
N PRO A 35 17.51 8.55 -0.64
CA PRO A 35 18.96 8.74 -0.81
C PRO A 35 19.65 7.74 -1.75
N LEU A 36 18.94 6.74 -2.30
CA LEU A 36 19.61 5.69 -3.11
C LEU A 36 19.91 6.10 -4.56
N VAL A 37 19.18 7.07 -5.12
CA VAL A 37 19.34 7.47 -6.53
C VAL A 37 20.16 8.76 -6.67
N MET A 38 19.92 9.74 -5.79
CA MET A 38 20.58 11.04 -5.80
C MET A 38 21.34 11.24 -4.48
N GLY A 39 22.55 11.77 -4.56
CA GLY A 39 23.41 12.01 -3.41
C GLY A 39 22.83 13.03 -2.41
N PRO A 40 23.43 13.14 -1.21
CA PRO A 40 22.93 14.01 -0.14
C PRO A 40 22.84 15.49 -0.55
N ASP A 41 23.77 15.98 -1.37
CA ASP A 41 23.81 17.38 -1.82
C ASP A 41 22.55 17.77 -2.61
N TYR A 42 22.02 16.84 -3.43
CA TYR A 42 20.80 17.07 -4.19
C TYR A 42 19.61 17.36 -3.27
N TRP A 43 19.51 16.65 -2.14
CA TRP A 43 18.42 16.82 -1.20
C TRP A 43 18.54 18.10 -0.37
N VAL A 44 19.77 18.58 -0.14
CA VAL A 44 20.00 19.92 0.42
C VAL A 44 19.52 21.00 -0.54
N ASP A 45 19.78 20.87 -1.85
CA ASP A 45 19.29 21.83 -2.84
C ASP A 45 17.75 21.82 -2.97
N VAL A 46 17.13 20.64 -2.91
CA VAL A 46 15.66 20.54 -2.83
C VAL A 46 15.14 21.26 -1.58
N ALA A 47 15.78 21.07 -0.43
CA ALA A 47 15.40 21.75 0.81
C ALA A 47 15.54 23.28 0.70
N ARG A 48 16.61 23.78 0.08
CA ARG A 48 16.78 25.23 -0.20
C ARG A 48 15.61 25.78 -1.00
N HIS A 49 15.23 25.13 -2.09
CA HIS A 49 14.07 25.56 -2.89
C HIS A 49 12.75 25.53 -2.12
N LEU A 50 12.56 24.54 -1.24
CA LEU A 50 11.37 24.50 -0.39
C LEU A 50 11.33 25.67 0.60
N VAL A 51 12.47 26.01 1.21
CA VAL A 51 12.58 27.16 2.11
C VAL A 51 12.38 28.48 1.34
N GLU A 52 12.91 28.60 0.12
CA GLU A 52 12.64 29.73 -0.79
C GLU A 52 11.15 29.87 -1.11
N CYS A 53 10.44 28.75 -1.28
CA CYS A 53 8.98 28.71 -1.47
C CYS A 53 8.16 28.96 -0.18
N GLY A 54 8.82 29.18 0.96
CA GLY A 54 8.16 29.51 2.23
C GLY A 54 7.87 28.30 3.14
N VAL A 55 8.39 27.11 2.84
CA VAL A 55 8.31 25.97 3.77
C VAL A 55 9.14 26.28 5.01
N ARG A 56 8.56 26.05 6.20
CA ARG A 56 9.22 26.22 7.50
C ARG A 56 8.84 25.05 8.41
N LEU A 57 9.78 24.63 9.25
CA LEU A 57 9.47 23.70 10.34
C LEU A 57 8.82 24.49 11.48
N VAL A 58 7.62 24.08 11.88
CA VAL A 58 6.80 24.81 12.87
C VAL A 58 6.82 24.13 14.24
N ALA A 59 7.23 22.87 14.28
CA ALA A 59 7.34 22.07 15.50
C ALA A 59 8.79 21.77 15.79
N ASP A 60 9.14 21.76 17.09
CA ASP A 60 10.42 21.28 17.56
C ASP A 60 10.59 19.80 17.17
N SER A 61 11.81 19.41 16.80
CA SER A 61 12.08 18.00 16.54
C SER A 61 11.85 17.20 17.82
N ILE A 62 11.07 16.13 17.70
CA ILE A 62 10.85 15.17 18.79
C ILE A 62 11.81 13.98 18.71
N LYS A 63 12.70 13.98 17.71
CA LYS A 63 13.66 12.92 17.41
C LYS A 63 15.00 13.49 17.01
N HIS A 64 16.07 12.82 17.39
CA HIS A 64 17.43 13.06 16.87
C HIS A 64 18.08 11.76 16.41
N TYR A 65 19.00 11.88 15.46
CA TYR A 65 19.81 10.77 14.99
C TYR A 65 21.11 10.69 15.78
N GLU A 66 21.35 9.55 16.42
CA GLU A 66 22.63 9.21 17.03
C GLU A 66 23.43 8.38 16.02
N PRO A 67 24.50 8.93 15.41
CA PRO A 67 25.30 8.19 14.44
C PRO A 67 25.98 6.98 15.08
N GLY A 68 26.16 5.92 14.29
CA GLY A 68 26.95 4.76 14.69
C GLY A 68 28.41 5.14 14.96
N ASP A 69 29.02 4.49 15.93
CA ASP A 69 30.40 4.74 16.36
C ASP A 69 31.45 3.88 15.63
N SER A 70 30.99 3.03 14.71
CA SER A 70 31.80 1.99 14.08
C SER A 70 31.51 1.84 12.60
N LEU A 71 32.55 1.44 11.85
CA LEU A 71 32.43 1.05 10.45
C LEU A 71 31.94 -0.40 10.27
N GLU A 72 31.79 -1.17 11.35
CA GLU A 72 31.19 -2.50 11.31
C GLU A 72 29.74 -2.39 10.84
N ALA A 73 29.36 -3.12 9.78
CA ALA A 73 28.04 -2.99 9.15
C ALA A 73 26.83 -3.10 10.11
N SER A 74 26.97 -3.87 11.19
CA SER A 74 25.92 -4.03 12.22
C SER A 74 25.83 -2.86 13.23
N LYS A 75 26.84 -1.99 13.28
CA LYS A 75 26.93 -0.81 14.16
C LYS A 75 27.11 0.50 13.39
N ALA A 76 27.28 0.42 12.07
CA ALA A 76 27.43 1.56 11.17
C ALA A 76 26.12 2.32 10.98
N ALA A 77 24.99 1.61 11.06
CA ALA A 77 23.68 2.24 11.13
C ALA A 77 23.52 2.88 12.51
N GLY A 78 23.38 4.21 12.54
CA GLY A 78 22.96 4.92 13.74
C GLY A 78 21.49 4.65 14.06
N LYS A 79 21.00 5.25 15.15
CA LYS A 79 19.63 5.07 15.62
C LYS A 79 18.92 6.40 15.78
N TRP A 80 17.60 6.38 15.58
CA TRP A 80 16.75 7.52 15.89
C TRP A 80 16.25 7.41 17.33
N CYS A 81 16.55 8.41 18.13
CA CYS A 81 16.15 8.51 19.53
C CYS A 81 15.02 9.55 19.65
N TYR A 82 14.07 9.29 20.55
CA TYR A 82 13.02 10.25 20.89
C TYR A 82 13.44 11.02 22.15
N ASP A 83 13.24 12.33 22.14
CA ASP A 83 13.70 13.20 23.24
C ASP A 83 12.81 13.11 24.49
N SER A 84 11.51 12.84 24.33
CA SER A 84 10.53 13.10 25.40
C SER A 84 9.55 11.97 25.69
N HIS A 85 9.47 10.95 24.84
CA HIS A 85 8.59 9.80 25.05
C HIS A 85 9.08 8.58 24.27
N GLU A 86 8.96 7.39 24.86
CA GLU A 86 9.00 6.17 24.06
C GLU A 86 7.79 6.17 23.11
N PRO A 87 7.96 5.76 21.85
CA PRO A 87 6.84 5.67 20.93
C PRO A 87 5.84 4.63 21.40
N ASP A 88 4.54 4.88 21.17
CA ASP A 88 3.46 3.95 21.54
C ASP A 88 3.64 2.55 20.91
N GLU A 89 4.27 2.49 19.74
CA GLU A 89 4.69 1.25 19.07
C GLU A 89 6.08 1.43 18.43
N THR A 90 6.93 0.41 18.49
CA THR A 90 8.21 0.42 17.77
C THR A 90 7.99 0.31 16.27
N TYR A 91 9.02 0.66 15.47
CA TYR A 91 8.94 0.56 14.02
C TYR A 91 8.68 -0.88 13.56
N GLU A 92 9.32 -1.86 14.21
CA GLU A 92 9.16 -3.29 13.92
C GLU A 92 7.74 -3.77 14.27
N GLN A 93 7.20 -3.33 15.42
CA GLN A 93 5.83 -3.64 15.83
C GLN A 93 4.81 -3.09 14.82
N ARG A 94 5.03 -1.86 14.34
CA ARG A 94 4.20 -1.25 13.31
C ARG A 94 4.24 -2.04 12.00
N ILE A 95 5.43 -2.43 11.52
CA ILE A 95 5.56 -3.23 10.30
C ILE A 95 4.85 -4.57 10.45
N ALA A 96 5.04 -5.26 11.58
CA ALA A 96 4.39 -6.55 11.82
C ALA A 96 2.87 -6.43 11.78
N ARG A 97 2.31 -5.42 12.47
CA ARG A 97 0.86 -5.14 12.44
C ARG A 97 0.37 -4.84 11.03
N LEU A 98 1.06 -4.00 10.27
CA LEU A 98 0.68 -3.67 8.88
C LEU A 98 0.75 -4.90 7.98
N ALA A 99 1.78 -5.74 8.12
CA ALA A 99 1.91 -6.98 7.36
C ALA A 99 0.77 -7.96 7.68
N ASP A 100 0.39 -8.08 8.95
CA ASP A 100 -0.76 -8.90 9.37
C ASP A 100 -2.07 -8.34 8.82
N GLU A 101 -2.29 -7.03 8.88
CA GLU A 101 -3.47 -6.36 8.31
C GLU A 101 -3.57 -6.57 6.79
N GLU A 102 -2.46 -6.41 6.06
CA GLU A 102 -2.40 -6.67 4.62
C GLU A 102 -2.68 -8.14 4.30
N HIS A 103 -2.12 -9.07 5.09
CA HIS A 103 -2.36 -10.49 4.91
C HIS A 103 -3.83 -10.86 5.13
N GLN A 104 -4.46 -10.36 6.19
CA GLN A 104 -5.87 -10.60 6.46
C GLN A 104 -6.77 -10.00 5.37
N ASN A 105 -6.47 -8.79 4.91
CA ASN A 105 -7.18 -8.16 3.80
C ASN A 105 -7.06 -8.97 2.50
N TYR A 106 -5.87 -9.51 2.23
CA TYR A 106 -5.65 -10.39 1.08
C TYR A 106 -6.48 -11.67 1.18
N LEU A 107 -6.45 -12.36 2.33
CA LEU A 107 -7.23 -13.58 2.55
C LEU A 107 -8.75 -13.32 2.42
N ALA A 108 -9.25 -12.24 3.02
CA ALA A 108 -10.64 -11.83 2.88
C ALA A 108 -11.02 -11.61 1.41
N LYS A 109 -10.13 -11.00 0.63
CA LYS A 109 -10.34 -10.78 -0.81
C LYS A 109 -10.36 -12.08 -1.61
N VAL A 110 -9.49 -13.03 -1.27
CA VAL A 110 -9.47 -14.36 -1.89
C VAL A 110 -10.79 -15.11 -1.62
N GLU A 111 -11.29 -15.08 -0.39
CA GLU A 111 -12.57 -15.72 -0.05
C GLU A 111 -13.76 -15.04 -0.74
N GLU A 112 -13.76 -13.71 -0.83
CA GLU A 112 -14.76 -12.98 -1.62
C GLU A 112 -14.74 -13.40 -3.10
N MET A 113 -13.55 -13.57 -3.69
CA MET A 113 -13.42 -14.03 -5.08
C MET A 113 -13.91 -15.47 -5.25
N LYS A 114 -13.59 -16.38 -4.33
CA LYS A 114 -14.09 -17.76 -4.35
C LYS A 114 -15.62 -17.80 -4.26
N ALA A 115 -16.21 -17.02 -3.35
CA ALA A 115 -17.66 -16.93 -3.19
C ALA A 115 -18.35 -16.41 -4.47
N ARG A 116 -17.77 -15.39 -5.11
CA ARG A 116 -18.27 -14.86 -6.40
C ARG A 116 -18.19 -15.90 -7.52
N GLN A 117 -17.10 -16.67 -7.58
CA GLN A 117 -16.94 -17.75 -8.56
C GLN A 117 -17.97 -18.87 -8.33
N ALA A 118 -18.15 -19.32 -7.08
CA ALA A 118 -19.15 -20.32 -6.73
C ALA A 118 -20.57 -19.87 -7.11
N ASN A 119 -20.96 -18.64 -6.77
CA ASN A 119 -22.27 -18.10 -7.15
C ASN A 119 -22.44 -18.04 -8.68
N THR A 120 -21.40 -17.64 -9.41
CA THR A 120 -21.43 -17.62 -10.87
C THR A 120 -21.61 -19.02 -11.44
N GLN A 121 -20.88 -20.01 -10.92
CA GLN A 121 -20.98 -21.41 -11.34
C GLN A 121 -22.39 -21.96 -11.09
N GLU A 122 -22.96 -21.72 -9.90
CA GLU A 122 -24.33 -22.13 -9.57
C GLU A 122 -25.36 -21.52 -10.52
N ARG A 123 -25.22 -20.23 -10.83
CA ARG A 123 -26.11 -19.54 -11.79
C ARG A 123 -25.98 -20.09 -13.20
N VAL A 124 -24.77 -20.43 -13.65
CA VAL A 124 -24.55 -21.08 -14.95
C VAL A 124 -25.21 -22.45 -14.99
N VAL A 125 -25.00 -23.29 -13.97
CA VAL A 125 -25.61 -24.62 -13.87
C VAL A 125 -27.13 -24.53 -13.87
N GLN A 126 -27.72 -23.59 -13.12
CA GLN A 126 -29.18 -23.37 -13.13
C GLN A 126 -29.68 -22.90 -14.50
N ALA A 127 -28.98 -21.99 -15.16
CA ALA A 127 -29.36 -21.51 -16.50
C ALA A 127 -29.27 -22.63 -17.54
N GLU A 128 -28.23 -23.46 -17.49
CA GLU A 128 -28.07 -24.63 -18.36
C GLU A 128 -29.17 -25.67 -18.13
N ALA A 129 -29.54 -25.93 -16.87
CA ALA A 129 -30.63 -26.84 -16.53
C ALA A 129 -31.99 -26.35 -17.07
N VAL A 130 -32.28 -25.04 -16.93
CA VAL A 130 -33.50 -24.43 -17.47
C VAL A 130 -33.52 -24.46 -19.00
N ALA A 131 -32.40 -24.12 -19.65
CA ALA A 131 -32.30 -24.16 -21.12
C ALA A 131 -32.46 -25.60 -21.65
N PHE A 132 -31.86 -26.57 -20.96
CA PHE A 132 -31.99 -27.98 -21.29
C PHE A 132 -33.43 -28.46 -21.17
N ALA A 133 -34.12 -28.17 -20.05
CA ALA A 133 -35.53 -28.53 -19.86
C ALA A 133 -36.45 -27.87 -20.93
N ALA A 134 -36.18 -26.62 -21.28
CA ALA A 134 -36.93 -25.92 -22.33
C ALA A 134 -36.74 -26.56 -23.72
N GLU A 135 -35.52 -26.97 -24.06
CA GLU A 135 -35.20 -27.63 -25.34
C GLU A 135 -35.86 -29.02 -25.42
N VAL A 136 -35.81 -29.81 -24.34
CA VAL A 136 -36.51 -31.11 -24.23
C VAL A 136 -38.01 -30.93 -24.46
N LYS A 137 -38.62 -29.95 -23.78
CA LYS A 137 -40.05 -29.64 -23.91
C LYS A 137 -40.43 -29.23 -25.33
N ARG A 138 -39.61 -28.38 -25.99
CA ARG A 138 -39.84 -27.95 -27.37
C ARG A 138 -39.79 -29.13 -28.34
N ARG A 139 -38.76 -29.97 -28.27
CA ARG A 139 -38.61 -31.13 -29.16
C ARG A 139 -39.72 -32.17 -28.99
N LYS A 140 -40.23 -32.34 -27.77
CA LYS A 140 -41.41 -33.19 -27.51
C LYS A 140 -42.65 -32.62 -28.18
N ALA A 141 -42.88 -31.30 -28.08
CA ALA A 141 -44.01 -30.63 -28.74
C ALA A 141 -43.91 -30.72 -30.28
N ASP A 142 -42.70 -30.61 -30.82
CA ASP A 142 -42.44 -30.67 -32.26
C ASP A 142 -42.40 -32.11 -32.81
N GLY A 143 -42.49 -33.13 -31.96
CA GLY A 143 -42.41 -34.55 -32.37
C GLY A 143 -41.03 -35.00 -32.86
N THR A 144 -39.96 -34.25 -32.54
CA THR A 144 -38.58 -34.49 -33.01
C THR A 144 -37.65 -35.04 -31.92
N PHE A 145 -38.21 -35.41 -30.76
CA PHE A 145 -37.43 -35.82 -29.59
C PHE A 145 -36.62 -37.12 -29.80
N ASP A 146 -37.21 -38.11 -30.45
CA ASP A 146 -36.63 -39.46 -30.63
C ASP A 146 -35.41 -39.48 -31.58
N GLY A 147 -35.29 -38.49 -32.47
CA GLY A 147 -34.15 -38.31 -33.38
C GLY A 147 -33.05 -37.41 -32.83
N SER A 148 -33.14 -37.05 -31.56
CA SER A 148 -32.36 -35.98 -30.96
C SER A 148 -31.25 -36.51 -30.05
N PRO A 149 -30.16 -35.76 -29.77
CA PRO A 149 -29.08 -36.17 -28.86
C PRO A 149 -29.56 -36.45 -27.42
N HIS A 150 -30.81 -36.11 -27.09
CA HIS A 150 -31.41 -36.29 -25.77
C HIS A 150 -32.44 -37.43 -25.71
N ALA A 151 -32.58 -38.23 -26.79
CA ALA A 151 -33.58 -39.29 -26.90
C ALA A 151 -33.50 -40.36 -25.79
N GLY A 152 -32.34 -40.52 -25.14
CA GLY A 152 -32.16 -41.45 -24.02
C GLY A 152 -32.54 -40.90 -22.63
N ILE A 153 -32.98 -39.65 -22.55
CA ILE A 153 -33.33 -38.99 -21.28
C ILE A 153 -34.83 -39.09 -21.05
N ASN A 154 -35.25 -39.56 -19.87
CA ASN A 154 -36.67 -39.57 -19.51
C ASN A 154 -37.17 -38.14 -19.26
N PRO A 155 -38.02 -37.58 -20.13
CA PRO A 155 -38.46 -36.20 -20.02
C PRO A 155 -39.47 -35.97 -18.89
N GLU A 156 -40.03 -37.03 -18.29
CA GLU A 156 -40.93 -36.93 -17.13
C GLU A 156 -40.18 -36.94 -15.78
N ALA A 157 -38.86 -37.14 -15.82
CA ALA A 157 -37.97 -37.09 -14.65
C ALA A 157 -37.22 -35.75 -14.52
N LEU A 158 -37.46 -34.81 -15.44
CA LEU A 158 -36.95 -33.42 -15.46
C LEU A 158 -38.00 -32.45 -14.93
#